data_AF-A0A6I9XR70-F1
#
_entry.id   AF-A0A6I9XR70-F1
#
_cell.length_a   1.000
_cell.length_b   1.000
_cell.length_c   1.000
_cell.angle_alpha   90.00
_cell.angle_beta   90.00
_cell.angle_gamma   90.00
#
_symmetry.space_group_name_H-M   'P 1'
#
loop_
_entity.id
_entity.type
_entity.pdbx_description
1 polymer ?
#
loop_
_entity_poly.entity_id
_entity_poly.type
_entity_poly.pdbx_seq_one_letter_code
_entity_poly.pdbx_strand_id
1 'polypeptide(L)'
;MMGKLRGSVMPMDPLGKAGLLCQACGFLLVNPQQAGCGHRYCRRCVKGLFRDSERIVSCLTCKEILHLKEFHSDKAAENDALDTQIGCPNFDCRWTGTLKSYQEHLCHPEAPIGTTKNATLIPEDQNENKEKEAHWSVTAPIMGGPSLNIDAVQLRMEALELMVASLRRQLNQQVSNVKTLQHSCSQYEELLKNSQETRNSPHGAKGFGPSVQELASTDGILIWKVENFSKLLKDAKSGKRHSIFSPAFATHPFGYRLYVRLYPDGDGVGKGGHLSLFLALAKGPYDDILPWPFRQKVTFSLLDPTRRKSPLMETFLPDPQSTSFQQPHQKLNVASGSPLFTSHAEIPSYLKDDTLFLKIAVDLTGIDF
;
A
#
# COMPACT_ATOMS: atom_id res chain seq x y z
N MET A 1 29.67 -15.13 -21.11
CA MET A 1 28.26 -15.29 -20.71
C MET A 1 28.05 -14.45 -19.45
N MET A 2 27.23 -13.41 -19.51
CA MET A 2 27.01 -12.47 -18.40
C MET A 2 26.06 -13.06 -17.35
N GLY A 3 26.54 -13.20 -16.11
CA GLY A 3 25.76 -13.66 -14.97
C GLY A 3 24.64 -12.68 -14.61
N LYS A 4 23.39 -13.16 -14.61
CA LYS A 4 22.22 -12.39 -14.19
C LYS A 4 22.22 -12.27 -12.66
N LEU A 5 22.52 -11.09 -12.12
CA LEU A 5 22.23 -10.73 -10.72
C LEU A 5 20.74 -11.01 -10.43
N ARG A 6 20.46 -12.00 -9.58
CA ARG A 6 19.08 -12.42 -9.22
C ARG A 6 18.62 -12.01 -7.81
N GLY A 7 19.43 -11.28 -7.05
CA GLY A 7 19.08 -10.84 -5.70
C GLY A 7 19.32 -9.34 -5.49
N SER A 8 18.51 -8.74 -4.62
CA SER A 8 18.75 -7.41 -4.05
C SER A 8 19.91 -7.50 -3.07
N VAL A 9 20.92 -6.62 -3.18
CA VAL A 9 22.13 -6.65 -2.34
C VAL A 9 22.24 -5.37 -1.52
N MET A 10 22.59 -5.51 -0.23
CA MET A 10 22.76 -4.40 0.72
C MET A 10 24.25 -4.12 0.97
N PRO A 11 24.66 -2.84 1.12
CA PRO A 11 26.03 -2.47 1.47
C PRO A 11 26.38 -2.88 2.92
N MET A 12 27.66 -3.17 3.16
CA MET A 12 28.18 -3.54 4.48
C MET A 12 28.20 -2.35 5.47
N ASP A 13 28.25 -1.13 4.94
CA ASP A 13 28.10 0.12 5.70
C ASP A 13 26.95 0.94 5.08
N PRO A 14 25.76 0.95 5.72
CA PRO A 14 24.60 1.69 5.21
C PRO A 14 24.73 3.22 5.37
N LEU A 15 25.58 3.69 6.30
CA LEU A 15 25.68 5.10 6.67
C LEU A 15 26.68 5.85 5.79
N GLY A 16 27.77 5.22 5.37
CA GLY A 16 28.79 5.82 4.51
C GLY A 16 28.39 6.02 3.04
N LYS A 17 27.32 5.35 2.56
CA LYS A 17 26.96 5.30 1.13
C LYS A 17 25.48 5.54 0.82
N ALA A 18 24.77 6.30 1.66
CA ALA A 18 23.34 6.58 1.52
C ALA A 18 22.93 7.15 0.14
N GLY A 19 23.84 7.84 -0.56
CA GLY A 19 23.61 8.37 -1.92
C GLY A 19 23.55 7.34 -3.05
N LEU A 20 23.83 6.06 -2.77
CA LEU A 20 23.86 4.96 -3.74
C LEU A 20 22.71 3.96 -3.57
N LEU A 21 21.70 4.29 -2.76
CA LEU A 21 20.50 3.46 -2.61
C LEU A 21 19.42 3.89 -3.61
N CYS A 22 18.73 2.90 -4.16
CA CYS A 22 17.62 3.11 -5.07
C CYS A 22 16.38 3.62 -4.30
N GLN A 23 15.78 4.69 -4.78
CA GLN A 23 14.59 5.29 -4.14
C GLN A 23 13.29 4.50 -4.33
N ALA A 24 13.31 3.42 -5.12
CA ALA A 24 12.17 2.53 -5.28
C ALA A 24 12.30 1.25 -4.45
N CYS A 25 13.47 0.61 -4.46
CA CYS A 25 13.65 -0.67 -3.77
C CYS A 25 14.45 -0.60 -2.47
N GLY A 26 15.11 0.52 -2.18
CA GLY A 26 15.93 0.70 -0.97
C GLY A 26 17.28 -0.02 -0.98
N PHE A 27 17.61 -0.75 -2.05
CA PHE A 27 18.87 -1.50 -2.18
C PHE A 27 19.93 -0.73 -2.96
N LEU A 28 21.17 -1.22 -2.91
CA LEU A 28 22.29 -0.66 -3.68
C LEU A 28 21.94 -0.59 -5.18
N LEU A 29 22.28 0.52 -5.83
CA LEU A 29 21.94 0.78 -7.22
C LEU A 29 22.58 -0.26 -8.18
N VAL A 30 21.75 -0.83 -9.05
CA VAL A 30 22.18 -1.74 -10.13
C VAL A 30 21.72 -1.17 -11.48
N ASN A 31 22.67 -0.85 -12.36
CA ASN A 31 22.45 -0.05 -13.57
C ASN A 31 21.65 1.23 -13.25
N PRO A 32 22.21 2.17 -12.45
CA PRO A 32 21.49 3.35 -11.99
C PRO A 32 20.99 4.24 -13.12
N GLN A 33 19.84 4.84 -12.89
CA GLN A 33 19.22 5.89 -13.69
C GLN A 33 18.96 7.08 -12.76
N GLN A 34 19.45 8.25 -13.12
CA GLN A 34 19.14 9.50 -12.44
C GLN A 34 17.94 10.16 -13.14
N ALA A 35 16.92 10.50 -12.35
CA ALA A 35 15.78 11.29 -12.81
C ALA A 35 16.16 12.76 -12.97
N GLY A 36 15.38 13.52 -13.76
CA GLY A 36 15.52 14.98 -13.90
C GLY A 36 15.52 15.73 -12.57
N CYS A 37 14.78 15.23 -11.57
CA CYS A 37 14.76 15.76 -10.20
C CYS A 37 15.99 15.40 -9.35
N GLY A 38 16.99 14.70 -9.90
CA GLY A 38 18.24 14.31 -9.23
C GLY A 38 18.21 12.99 -8.45
N HIS A 39 17.04 12.38 -8.21
CA HIS A 39 16.91 11.11 -7.46
C HIS A 39 17.26 9.88 -8.32
N ARG A 40 17.87 8.87 -7.70
CA ARG A 40 18.43 7.70 -8.41
C ARG A 40 17.61 6.43 -8.22
N TYR A 41 17.51 5.65 -9.30
CA TYR A 41 16.74 4.41 -9.38
C TYR A 41 17.51 3.32 -10.13
N CYS A 42 17.29 2.04 -9.82
CA CYS A 42 17.81 0.96 -10.68
C CYS A 42 17.07 0.97 -12.04
N ARG A 43 17.74 0.64 -13.15
CA ARG A 43 17.10 0.55 -14.49
C ARG A 43 15.86 -0.34 -14.49
N ARG A 44 15.89 -1.46 -13.76
CA ARG A 44 14.75 -2.37 -13.61
C ARG A 44 13.61 -1.73 -12.81
N CYS A 45 13.93 -0.95 -11.77
CA CYS A 45 12.93 -0.23 -11.00
C CYS A 45 12.26 0.84 -11.86
N VAL A 46 13.02 1.61 -12.65
CA VAL A 46 12.44 2.56 -13.63
C VAL A 46 11.50 1.84 -14.59
N LYS A 47 11.92 0.72 -15.21
CA LYS A 47 11.02 -0.09 -16.06
C LYS A 47 9.76 -0.56 -15.33
N GLY A 48 9.85 -0.84 -14.04
CA GLY A 48 8.70 -1.22 -13.20
C GLY A 48 7.75 -0.05 -12.95
N LEU A 49 8.29 1.16 -12.70
CA LEU A 49 7.50 2.37 -12.48
C LEU A 49 6.64 2.74 -13.71
N PHE A 50 7.12 2.45 -14.92
CA PHE A 50 6.42 2.72 -16.18
C PHE A 50 5.74 1.49 -16.78
N ARG A 51 5.57 0.39 -16.03
CA ARG A 51 5.00 -0.86 -16.57
C ARG A 51 3.56 -0.68 -17.06
N ASP A 52 2.80 0.20 -16.41
CA ASP A 52 1.35 0.36 -16.60
C ASP A 52 0.93 1.83 -16.88
N SER A 53 1.84 2.72 -17.31
CA SER A 53 1.57 4.18 -17.44
C SER A 53 1.92 4.82 -18.80
N GLU A 54 1.26 5.95 -19.12
CA GLU A 54 1.44 6.78 -20.33
C GLU A 54 2.74 7.63 -20.34
N ARG A 55 3.89 7.02 -20.02
CA ARG A 55 5.22 7.66 -20.05
C ARG A 55 5.46 8.78 -19.02
N ILE A 56 4.61 8.92 -18.00
CA ILE A 56 4.80 9.82 -16.83
C ILE A 56 4.66 9.07 -15.50
N VAL A 57 5.43 9.46 -14.48
CA VAL A 57 5.40 8.92 -13.10
C VAL A 57 5.74 10.02 -12.09
N SER A 58 5.23 9.92 -10.85
CA SER A 58 5.68 10.77 -9.75
C SER A 58 6.93 10.21 -9.08
N CYS A 59 7.95 11.03 -8.85
CA CYS A 59 9.11 10.68 -8.03
C CYS A 59 8.68 10.20 -6.64
N LEU A 60 9.19 9.06 -6.18
CA LEU A 60 8.77 8.49 -4.89
C LEU A 60 9.25 9.32 -3.69
N THR A 61 10.33 10.08 -3.86
CA THR A 61 10.93 10.93 -2.83
C THR A 61 10.36 12.35 -2.83
N CYS A 62 10.51 13.12 -3.91
CA CYS A 62 10.12 14.53 -3.97
C CYS A 62 8.76 14.82 -4.61
N LYS A 63 8.06 13.80 -5.12
CA LYS A 63 6.72 13.90 -5.75
C LYS A 63 6.64 14.69 -7.07
N GLU A 64 7.77 15.11 -7.63
CA GLU A 64 7.82 15.74 -8.95
C GLU A 64 7.36 14.79 -10.06
N ILE A 65 6.63 15.32 -11.06
CA ILE A 65 6.16 14.55 -12.21
C ILE A 65 7.30 14.43 -13.22
N LEU A 66 7.66 13.20 -13.57
CA LEU A 66 8.80 12.87 -14.42
C LEU A 66 8.34 12.08 -15.64
N HIS A 67 8.85 12.44 -16.80
CA HIS A 67 8.71 11.67 -18.03
C HIS A 67 9.82 10.62 -18.15
N LEU A 68 9.54 9.52 -18.86
CA LEU A 68 10.54 8.47 -19.10
C LEU A 68 11.84 9.00 -19.74
N LYS A 69 11.75 10.04 -20.57
CA LYS A 69 12.90 10.68 -21.24
C LYS A 69 13.85 11.40 -20.28
N GLU A 70 13.40 11.70 -19.06
CA GLU A 70 14.17 12.41 -18.03
C GLU A 70 14.94 11.44 -17.12
N PHE A 71 14.92 10.14 -17.43
CA PHE A 71 15.72 9.13 -16.77
C PHE A 71 16.95 8.83 -17.61
N HIS A 72 18.12 9.22 -17.11
CA HIS A 72 19.39 9.06 -17.79
C HIS A 72 20.28 8.09 -17.03
N SER A 73 21.09 7.32 -17.75
CA SER A 73 22.04 6.41 -17.11
C SER A 73 23.10 7.20 -16.34
N ASP A 74 23.27 6.89 -15.05
CA ASP A 74 24.19 7.62 -14.17
C ASP A 74 25.49 6.82 -14.03
N LYS A 75 26.46 7.10 -14.92
CA LYS A 75 27.69 6.32 -14.99
C LYS A 75 28.60 6.54 -13.77
N ALA A 76 28.53 7.71 -13.15
CA ALA A 76 29.27 8.02 -11.94
C ALA A 76 28.74 7.18 -10.77
N ALA A 77 27.43 7.22 -10.53
CA ALA A 77 26.81 6.40 -9.49
C ALA A 77 26.97 4.89 -9.74
N GLU A 78 27.07 4.46 -11.01
CA GLU A 78 27.34 3.07 -11.35
C GLU A 78 28.73 2.63 -10.92
N ASN A 79 29.76 3.45 -11.17
CA ASN A 79 31.13 3.16 -10.74
C ASN A 79 31.22 3.13 -9.20
N ASP A 80 30.62 4.11 -8.53
CA ASP A 80 30.60 4.18 -7.06
C ASP A 80 29.86 2.98 -6.43
N ALA A 81 28.76 2.54 -7.06
CA ALA A 81 28.02 1.35 -6.65
C ALA A 81 28.84 0.07 -6.85
N LEU A 82 29.55 -0.06 -7.97
CA LEU A 82 30.44 -1.20 -8.25
C LEU A 82 31.59 -1.32 -7.25
N ASP A 83 32.11 -0.19 -6.76
CA ASP A 83 33.17 -0.14 -5.75
C ASP A 83 32.64 -0.20 -4.30
N THR A 84 31.35 -0.47 -4.12
CA THR A 84 30.74 -0.61 -2.79
C THR A 84 30.99 -1.98 -2.19
N GLN A 85 31.54 -1.99 -0.97
CA GLN A 85 31.71 -3.19 -0.16
C GLN A 85 30.36 -3.77 0.23
N ILE A 86 30.14 -5.03 -0.13
CA ILE A 86 28.93 -5.80 0.10
C ILE A 86 29.29 -7.18 0.69
N GLY A 87 28.34 -7.76 1.41
CA GLY A 87 28.38 -9.17 1.79
C GLY A 87 27.50 -9.99 0.84
N CYS A 88 27.80 -11.27 0.70
CA CYS A 88 26.89 -12.18 0.02
C CYS A 88 25.55 -12.24 0.80
N PRO A 89 24.39 -12.08 0.13
CA PRO A 89 23.09 -12.15 0.79
C PRO A 89 22.70 -13.58 1.22
N ASN A 90 23.43 -14.60 0.77
CA ASN A 90 23.25 -15.96 1.28
C ASN A 90 23.89 -16.07 2.67
N PHE A 91 23.09 -16.38 3.68
CA PHE A 91 23.48 -16.33 5.10
C PHE A 91 24.68 -17.22 5.42
N ASP A 92 24.78 -18.38 4.78
CA ASP A 92 25.88 -19.34 5.00
C ASP A 92 27.13 -19.03 4.16
N CYS A 93 27.07 -17.98 3.33
CA CYS A 93 28.19 -17.57 2.48
C CYS A 93 28.99 -16.43 3.13
N ARG A 94 30.23 -16.75 3.54
CA ARG A 94 31.16 -15.80 4.16
C ARG A 94 31.84 -14.83 3.19
N TRP A 95 31.40 -14.79 1.93
CA TRP A 95 32.00 -13.94 0.92
C TRP A 95 31.68 -12.47 1.19
N THR A 96 32.70 -11.62 1.12
CA THR A 96 32.59 -10.16 1.17
C THR A 96 33.54 -9.57 0.13
N GLY A 97 33.14 -8.48 -0.50
CA GLY A 97 33.94 -7.81 -1.51
C GLY A 97 33.19 -6.65 -2.13
N THR A 98 33.71 -6.08 -3.21
CA THR A 98 32.99 -5.01 -3.92
C THR A 98 31.84 -5.60 -4.74
N LEU A 99 30.82 -4.79 -5.05
CA LEU A 99 29.73 -5.23 -5.94
C LEU A 99 30.27 -5.71 -7.30
N LYS A 100 31.37 -5.13 -7.78
CA LYS A 100 32.08 -5.56 -8.98
C LYS A 100 32.58 -7.00 -8.87
N SER A 101 33.30 -7.36 -7.80
CA SER A 101 33.79 -8.73 -7.63
C SER A 101 32.68 -9.73 -7.29
N TYR A 102 31.56 -9.28 -6.75
CA TYR A 102 30.38 -10.13 -6.53
C TYR A 102 29.75 -10.64 -7.82
N GLN A 103 29.88 -9.94 -8.94
CA GLN A 103 29.32 -10.40 -10.22
C GLN A 103 29.95 -11.71 -10.71
N GLU A 104 31.16 -12.01 -10.21
CA GLU A 104 31.92 -13.22 -10.50
C GLU A 104 31.85 -14.24 -9.34
N HIS A 105 31.13 -13.92 -8.27
CA HIS A 105 30.98 -14.78 -7.11
C HIS A 105 30.01 -15.94 -7.38
N LEU A 106 30.51 -17.17 -7.31
CA LEU A 106 29.72 -18.39 -7.39
C LEU A 106 29.31 -18.85 -5.98
N CYS A 107 28.11 -18.46 -5.57
CA CYS A 107 27.50 -18.92 -4.32
C CYS A 107 26.93 -20.33 -4.51
N HIS A 108 27.48 -21.32 -3.79
CA HIS A 108 27.00 -22.70 -3.87
C HIS A 108 25.83 -22.88 -2.86
N PRO A 109 24.64 -23.30 -3.30
CA PRO A 109 23.58 -23.72 -2.39
C PRO A 109 23.89 -25.14 -1.88
N GLU A 110 23.86 -25.38 -0.58
CA GLU A 110 23.77 -26.75 -0.06
C GLU A 110 22.38 -27.35 -0.37
N ALA A 111 22.35 -28.68 -0.54
CA ALA A 111 21.27 -29.47 -1.12
C ALA A 111 19.93 -29.44 -0.35
N PRO A 112 18.79 -29.77 -0.99
CA PRO A 112 17.48 -29.76 -0.35
C PRO A 112 17.39 -30.84 0.75
N ILE A 113 16.80 -30.46 1.87
CA ILE A 113 16.45 -31.34 2.99
C ILE A 113 15.66 -32.54 2.46
N GLY A 114 16.22 -33.73 2.65
CA GLY A 114 15.64 -35.00 2.24
C GLY A 114 14.27 -35.25 2.86
N THR A 115 13.36 -35.72 2.02
CA THR A 115 12.09 -36.35 2.40
C THR A 115 12.32 -37.47 3.41
N THR A 116 11.84 -37.33 4.64
CA THR A 116 11.63 -38.48 5.53
C THR A 116 10.27 -39.12 5.21
N LYS A 117 10.30 -40.13 4.34
CA LYS A 117 9.31 -41.21 4.40
C LYS A 117 9.79 -42.23 5.43
N ASN A 118 8.83 -42.70 6.24
CA ASN A 118 8.88 -43.81 7.20
C ASN A 118 9.31 -43.45 8.62
N ALA A 119 8.35 -42.96 9.40
CA ALA A 119 8.31 -43.22 10.84
C ALA A 119 7.68 -44.60 11.06
N THR A 120 8.51 -45.57 11.49
CA THR A 120 8.03 -46.84 12.06
C THR A 120 7.95 -46.65 13.57
N LEU A 121 6.77 -46.91 14.13
CA LEU A 121 6.42 -46.87 15.55
C LEU A 121 7.12 -47.99 16.33
N ILE A 122 7.84 -47.66 17.42
CA ILE A 122 8.10 -48.53 18.59
C ILE A 122 8.15 -47.62 19.85
N PRO A 123 7.63 -48.07 21.02
CA PRO A 123 6.96 -47.23 22.01
C PRO A 123 7.80 -46.69 23.17
N GLU A 124 7.16 -45.78 23.89
CA GLU A 124 7.53 -45.06 25.10
C GLU A 124 8.31 -45.87 26.14
N ASP A 125 9.35 -45.26 26.71
CA ASP A 125 9.57 -45.37 28.16
C ASP A 125 10.19 -44.08 28.75
N GLN A 126 9.81 -43.84 29.99
CA GLN A 126 9.99 -42.64 30.80
C GLN A 126 11.46 -42.46 31.23
N ASN A 127 12.02 -41.24 31.20
CA ASN A 127 12.60 -40.60 32.40
C ASN A 127 13.19 -39.19 32.15
N GLU A 128 13.29 -38.47 33.27
CA GLU A 128 13.63 -37.08 33.56
C GLU A 128 14.95 -36.48 33.03
N ASN A 129 14.91 -35.15 32.86
CA ASN A 129 15.94 -34.13 33.07
C ASN A 129 17.42 -34.55 33.10
N LYS A 130 18.22 -33.96 32.20
CA LYS A 130 19.47 -33.24 32.52
C LYS A 130 20.07 -32.57 31.29
N GLU A 131 20.14 -31.24 31.34
CA GLU A 131 21.08 -30.45 30.56
C GLU A 131 22.50 -31.02 30.77
N LYS A 132 23.19 -31.31 29.67
CA LYS A 132 24.64 -31.55 29.68
C LYS A 132 25.27 -30.70 28.60
N GLU A 133 25.99 -29.69 29.05
CA GLU A 133 26.93 -28.89 28.28
C GLU A 133 27.90 -29.81 27.52
N ALA A 134 27.95 -29.66 26.19
CA ALA A 134 28.96 -30.30 25.37
C ALA A 134 30.18 -29.38 25.26
N HIS A 135 31.19 -29.66 26.09
CA HIS A 135 32.56 -29.19 25.92
C HIS A 135 33.09 -29.58 24.54
N TRP A 136 33.51 -28.61 23.73
CA TRP A 136 34.30 -28.88 22.52
C TRP A 136 35.78 -28.60 22.82
N SER A 137 36.62 -29.64 22.73
CA SER A 137 38.08 -29.52 22.86
C SER A 137 38.69 -29.14 21.52
N VAL A 138 39.51 -28.09 21.52
CA VAL A 138 40.21 -27.57 20.33
C VAL A 138 41.59 -28.19 20.22
N THR A 139 41.78 -29.15 19.34
CA THR A 139 43.12 -29.54 18.86
C THR A 139 43.07 -29.98 17.40
N ALA A 140 43.24 -29.02 16.49
CA ALA A 140 43.75 -29.26 15.14
C ALA A 140 44.73 -28.12 14.75
N PRO A 141 45.82 -28.40 14.02
CA PRO A 141 46.93 -27.46 13.87
C PRO A 141 46.58 -26.30 12.94
N ILE A 142 46.83 -25.08 13.40
CA ILE A 142 46.69 -23.84 12.63
C ILE A 142 47.88 -23.73 11.68
N MET A 143 47.64 -23.86 10.37
CA MET A 143 48.56 -23.37 9.34
C MET A 143 48.02 -22.05 8.77
N GLY A 144 48.73 -20.97 9.09
CA GLY A 144 48.86 -19.72 8.32
C GLY A 144 47.60 -19.10 7.70
N GLY A 145 46.89 -18.27 8.47
CA GLY A 145 45.96 -17.25 7.96
C GLY A 145 46.22 -15.92 8.68
N PRO A 146 45.92 -14.75 8.08
CA PRO A 146 46.18 -13.46 8.72
C PRO A 146 45.40 -13.39 10.03
N SER A 147 46.06 -12.94 11.10
CA SER A 147 45.50 -12.85 12.45
C SER A 147 44.11 -12.21 12.40
N LEU A 148 43.10 -12.95 12.84
CA LEU A 148 41.78 -12.39 13.13
C LEU A 148 41.99 -11.21 14.06
N ASN A 149 41.66 -10.00 13.59
CA ASN A 149 41.68 -8.81 14.42
C ASN A 149 40.54 -8.95 15.45
N ILE A 150 40.87 -9.46 16.63
CA ILE A 150 39.94 -9.75 17.72
C ILE A 150 39.12 -8.52 18.07
N ASP A 151 39.73 -7.33 18.04
CA ASP A 151 39.05 -6.06 18.31
C ASP A 151 38.00 -5.74 17.25
N ALA A 152 38.25 -6.06 15.98
CA ALA A 152 37.27 -5.88 14.91
C ALA A 152 36.11 -6.88 14.98
N VAL A 153 36.34 -8.09 15.48
CA VAL A 153 35.29 -9.07 15.75
C VAL A 153 34.44 -8.63 16.94
N GLN A 154 35.08 -8.15 18.01
CA GLN A 154 34.44 -7.62 19.20
C GLN A 154 33.52 -6.43 18.85
N LEU A 155 34.01 -5.46 18.07
CA LEU A 155 33.23 -4.30 17.66
C LEU A 155 32.00 -4.69 16.80
N ARG A 156 32.12 -5.72 15.96
CA ARG A 156 31.00 -6.24 15.16
C ARG A 156 29.99 -6.99 16.02
N MET A 157 30.45 -7.70 17.04
CA MET A 157 29.57 -8.38 18.00
C MET A 157 28.73 -7.36 18.77
N GLU A 158 29.35 -6.29 19.28
CA GLU A 158 28.64 -5.18 19.96
C GLU A 158 27.64 -4.47 19.02
N ALA A 159 28.01 -4.24 17.76
CA ALA A 159 27.11 -3.64 16.79
C ALA A 159 25.91 -4.55 16.46
N LEU A 160 26.13 -5.87 16.36
CA LEU A 160 25.06 -6.85 16.16
C LEU A 160 24.14 -6.93 17.38
N GLU A 161 24.68 -6.88 18.59
CA GLU A 161 23.88 -6.85 19.82
C GLU A 161 22.96 -5.62 19.87
N LEU A 162 23.47 -4.45 19.51
CA LEU A 162 22.67 -3.23 19.40
C LEU A 162 21.61 -3.32 18.31
N MET A 163 21.95 -3.92 17.15
CA MET A 163 21.01 -4.12 16.06
C MET A 163 19.90 -5.09 16.45
N VAL A 164 20.23 -6.19 17.13
CA VAL A 164 19.27 -7.16 17.66
C VAL A 164 18.38 -6.51 18.71
N ALA A 165 18.93 -5.67 19.61
CA ALA A 165 18.14 -4.93 20.58
C ALA A 165 17.16 -3.96 19.90
N SER A 166 17.61 -3.26 18.85
CA SER A 166 16.77 -2.36 18.06
C SER A 166 15.66 -3.10 17.31
N LEU A 167 15.99 -4.22 16.65
CA LEU A 167 15.02 -5.08 15.96
C LEU A 167 14.01 -5.68 16.93
N ARG A 168 14.44 -6.10 18.13
CA ARG A 168 13.53 -6.56 19.20
C ARG A 168 12.59 -5.45 19.63
N ARG A 169 13.07 -4.21 19.79
CA ARG A 169 12.22 -3.06 20.11
C ARG A 169 11.20 -2.78 18.99
N GLN A 170 11.62 -2.83 17.74
CA GLN A 170 10.73 -2.67 16.59
C GLN A 170 9.70 -3.79 16.52
N LEU A 171 10.10 -5.04 16.73
CA LEU A 171 9.19 -6.19 16.77
C LEU A 171 8.17 -6.04 17.90
N ASN A 172 8.60 -5.65 19.10
CA ASN A 172 7.72 -5.40 20.23
C ASN A 172 6.75 -4.23 19.95
N GLN A 173 7.21 -3.19 19.25
CA GLN A 173 6.35 -2.10 18.79
C GLN A 173 5.32 -2.60 17.77
N GLN A 174 5.70 -3.44 16.82
CA GLN A 174 4.76 -4.06 15.87
C GLN A 174 3.75 -4.96 16.59
N VAL A 175 4.18 -5.75 17.56
CA VAL A 175 3.27 -6.56 18.39
C VAL A 175 2.28 -5.68 19.16
N SER A 176 2.71 -4.53 19.70
CA SER A 176 1.82 -3.56 20.36
C SER A 176 0.81 -2.94 19.39
N ASN A 177 1.25 -2.59 18.17
CA ASN A 177 0.38 -2.07 17.13
C ASN A 177 -0.67 -3.10 16.71
N VAL A 178 -0.26 -4.36 16.52
CA VAL A 178 -1.19 -5.46 16.21
C VAL A 178 -2.19 -5.67 17.33
N LYS A 179 -1.79 -5.64 18.60
CA LYS A 179 -2.71 -5.72 19.75
C LYS A 179 -3.72 -4.57 19.77
N THR A 180 -3.26 -3.35 19.50
CA THR A 180 -4.13 -2.15 19.42
C THR A 180 -5.13 -2.27 18.28
N LEU A 181 -4.68 -2.73 17.11
CA LEU A 181 -5.54 -2.98 15.95
C LEU A 181 -6.55 -4.09 16.25
N GLN A 182 -6.11 -5.18 16.88
CA GLN A 182 -6.98 -6.29 17.26
C GLN A 182 -8.04 -5.86 18.27
N HIS A 183 -7.69 -5.03 19.26
CA HIS A 183 -8.66 -4.43 20.17
C HIS A 183 -9.67 -3.53 19.45
N SER A 184 -9.19 -2.70 18.51
CA SER A 184 -10.06 -1.85 17.69
C SER A 184 -11.02 -2.69 16.84
N CYS A 185 -10.54 -3.78 16.22
CA CYS A 185 -11.38 -4.73 15.48
C CYS A 185 -12.44 -5.38 16.37
N SER A 186 -12.07 -5.84 17.57
CA SER A 186 -13.03 -6.41 18.53
C SER A 186 -14.09 -5.39 18.96
N GLN A 187 -13.71 -4.12 19.19
CA GLN A 187 -14.68 -3.05 19.45
C GLN A 187 -15.63 -2.82 18.28
N TYR A 188 -15.13 -2.84 17.03
CA TYR A 188 -15.99 -2.73 15.85
C TYR A 188 -16.94 -3.92 15.70
N GLU A 189 -16.48 -5.14 15.96
CA GLU A 189 -17.31 -6.35 15.94
C GLU A 189 -18.43 -6.28 16.99
N GLU A 190 -18.13 -5.78 18.19
CA GLU A 190 -19.12 -5.59 19.25
C GLU A 190 -20.14 -4.51 18.88
N LEU A 191 -19.71 -3.38 18.31
CA LEU A 191 -20.60 -2.36 17.77
C LEU A 191 -21.50 -2.90 16.64
N LEU A 192 -20.96 -3.77 15.78
CA LEU A 192 -21.74 -4.42 14.73
C LEU A 192 -22.79 -5.39 15.30
N LYS A 193 -22.44 -6.18 16.32
CA LYS A 193 -23.40 -7.05 17.03
C LYS A 193 -24.49 -6.26 17.73
N ASN A 194 -24.13 -5.21 18.46
CA ASN A 194 -25.09 -4.33 19.14
C ASN A 194 -26.02 -3.61 18.14
N SER A 195 -25.50 -3.25 16.95
CA SER A 195 -26.32 -2.70 15.85
C SER A 195 -27.25 -3.74 15.19
N GLN A 196 -26.94 -5.03 15.28
CA GLN A 196 -27.80 -6.11 14.78
C GLN A 196 -28.88 -6.48 15.82
N GLU A 197 -28.56 -6.47 17.12
CA GLU A 197 -29.52 -6.73 18.19
C GLU A 197 -30.58 -5.62 18.33
N THR A 198 -30.18 -4.36 18.17
CA THR A 198 -31.11 -3.22 18.13
C THR A 198 -32.07 -3.22 16.93
N ARG A 199 -31.78 -3.99 15.87
CA ARG A 199 -32.70 -4.20 14.73
C ARG A 199 -33.76 -5.29 14.99
N ASN A 200 -33.56 -6.15 15.99
CA ASN A 200 -34.47 -7.25 16.31
C ASN A 200 -35.50 -6.91 17.39
N SER A 201 -35.52 -5.67 17.90
CA SER A 201 -36.62 -5.20 18.74
C SER A 201 -37.74 -4.65 17.84
N PRO A 202 -38.95 -5.22 17.89
CA PRO A 202 -40.07 -4.60 17.22
C PRO A 202 -40.40 -3.39 18.07
N HIS A 203 -39.99 -2.17 17.68
CA HIS A 203 -40.60 -0.87 18.01
C HIS A 203 -39.72 0.26 17.41
N GLY A 204 -40.09 0.71 16.21
CA GLY A 204 -39.94 2.08 15.71
C GLY A 204 -38.59 2.81 15.81
N ALA A 205 -37.59 2.46 14.99
CA ALA A 205 -36.60 3.42 14.50
C ALA A 205 -36.03 2.97 13.14
N LYS A 206 -36.31 3.72 12.07
CA LYS A 206 -35.90 3.42 10.69
C LYS A 206 -34.37 3.49 10.55
N GLY A 207 -33.70 2.35 10.61
CA GLY A 207 -32.33 2.17 10.13
C GLY A 207 -32.31 2.09 8.61
N PHE A 208 -31.99 3.20 7.94
CA PHE A 208 -31.85 3.25 6.48
C PHE A 208 -30.48 2.71 6.05
N GLY A 209 -30.37 1.41 5.81
CA GLY A 209 -29.55 0.94 4.68
C GLY A 209 -30.24 1.36 3.37
N PRO A 210 -29.53 1.46 2.23
CA PRO A 210 -30.18 1.84 0.98
C PRO A 210 -31.29 0.83 0.67
N SER A 211 -32.55 1.27 0.74
CA SER A 211 -33.69 0.50 0.24
C SER A 211 -33.54 0.35 -1.27
N VAL A 212 -34.18 -0.66 -1.87
CA VAL A 212 -34.22 -0.86 -3.32
C VAL A 212 -34.80 0.41 -3.96
N GLN A 213 -33.94 1.32 -4.38
CA GLN A 213 -34.29 2.62 -4.95
C GLN A 213 -33.99 2.60 -6.44
N GLU A 214 -34.89 3.24 -7.17
CA GLU A 214 -34.74 3.56 -8.59
C GLU A 214 -33.39 4.25 -8.83
N LEU A 215 -32.69 3.85 -9.89
CA LEU A 215 -31.39 4.42 -10.24
C LEU A 215 -31.59 5.89 -10.63
N ALA A 216 -30.77 6.79 -10.08
CA ALA A 216 -30.79 8.20 -10.42
C ALA A 216 -30.38 8.46 -11.87
N SER A 217 -29.53 7.59 -12.42
CA SER A 217 -29.13 7.59 -13.84
C SER A 217 -28.52 6.25 -14.23
N THR A 218 -28.39 6.03 -15.53
CA THR A 218 -27.85 4.80 -16.13
C THR A 218 -26.85 5.07 -17.25
N ASP A 219 -26.28 6.27 -17.31
CA ASP A 219 -25.34 6.72 -18.36
C ASP A 219 -23.94 6.98 -17.79
N GLY A 220 -23.65 6.48 -16.60
CA GLY A 220 -22.38 6.72 -15.90
C GLY A 220 -22.25 8.12 -15.30
N ILE A 221 -23.28 8.96 -15.36
CA ILE A 221 -23.24 10.33 -14.84
C ILE A 221 -24.24 10.50 -13.69
N LEU A 222 -23.76 10.83 -12.50
CA LEU A 222 -24.60 11.26 -11.39
C LEU A 222 -24.49 12.77 -11.18
N ILE A 223 -25.63 13.46 -11.11
CA ILE A 223 -25.73 14.82 -10.57
C ILE A 223 -26.41 14.73 -9.21
N TRP A 224 -25.66 15.00 -8.15
CA TRP A 224 -26.13 14.89 -6.77
C TRP A 224 -26.29 16.26 -6.13
N LYS A 225 -27.54 16.59 -5.81
CA LYS A 225 -27.91 17.76 -5.01
C LYS A 225 -27.78 17.42 -3.52
N VAL A 226 -26.82 18.03 -2.84
CA VAL A 226 -26.58 17.85 -1.40
C VAL A 226 -27.14 19.05 -0.65
N GLU A 227 -28.36 18.90 -0.15
CA GLU A 227 -29.09 19.95 0.57
C GLU A 227 -28.77 19.97 2.06
N ASN A 228 -28.98 21.12 2.70
CA ASN A 228 -28.76 21.33 4.14
C ASN A 228 -27.31 21.05 4.57
N PHE A 229 -26.34 21.47 3.77
CA PHE A 229 -24.93 21.13 3.97
C PHE A 229 -24.40 21.58 5.34
N SER A 230 -24.83 22.75 5.82
CA SER A 230 -24.43 23.27 7.14
C SER A 230 -24.81 22.34 8.28
N LYS A 231 -26.00 21.72 8.20
CA LYS A 231 -26.45 20.72 9.17
C LYS A 231 -25.63 19.43 9.05
N LEU A 232 -25.36 18.97 7.83
CA LEU A 232 -24.55 17.78 7.58
C LEU A 232 -23.14 17.94 8.15
N LEU A 233 -22.52 19.10 7.95
CA LEU A 233 -21.22 19.44 8.49
C LEU A 233 -21.23 19.48 10.03
N LYS A 234 -22.25 20.08 10.64
CA LYS A 234 -22.42 20.10 12.10
C LYS A 234 -22.60 18.70 12.69
N ASP A 235 -23.43 17.87 12.07
CA ASP A 235 -23.66 16.49 12.49
C ASP A 235 -22.39 15.63 12.32
N ALA A 236 -21.57 15.90 11.31
CA ALA A 236 -20.27 15.24 11.11
C ALA A 236 -19.23 15.65 12.16
N LYS A 237 -19.09 16.96 12.44
CA LYS A 237 -18.18 17.50 13.46
C LYS A 237 -18.51 17.04 14.88
N SER A 238 -19.79 16.89 15.19
CA SER A 238 -20.26 16.40 16.49
C SER A 238 -20.19 14.87 16.62
N GLY A 239 -19.81 14.15 15.56
CA GLY A 239 -19.75 12.69 15.54
C GLY A 239 -21.11 11.99 15.45
N LYS A 240 -22.21 12.74 15.38
CA LYS A 240 -23.56 12.19 15.22
C LYS A 240 -23.72 11.42 13.90
N ARG A 241 -23.15 11.97 12.82
CA ARG A 241 -23.16 11.31 11.50
C ARG A 241 -21.99 11.77 10.63
N HIS A 242 -20.99 10.91 10.48
CA HIS A 242 -19.77 11.24 9.75
C HIS A 242 -19.92 11.29 8.22
N SER A 243 -20.89 10.58 7.64
CA SER A 243 -21.04 10.50 6.18
C SER A 243 -22.48 10.28 5.71
N ILE A 244 -22.69 10.55 4.42
CA ILE A 244 -23.93 10.28 3.68
C ILE A 244 -23.60 9.57 2.36
N PHE A 245 -24.57 8.82 1.84
CA PHE A 245 -24.49 8.21 0.51
C PHE A 245 -25.40 8.97 -0.46
N SER A 246 -24.99 9.03 -1.71
CA SER A 246 -25.82 9.47 -2.82
C SER A 246 -26.97 8.49 -3.10
N PRO A 247 -27.93 8.86 -3.95
CA PRO A 247 -28.71 7.88 -4.70
C PRO A 247 -27.81 6.93 -5.50
N ALA A 248 -28.31 5.73 -5.79
CA ALA A 248 -27.63 4.79 -6.67
C ALA A 248 -27.64 5.31 -8.10
N PHE A 249 -26.57 5.07 -8.86
CA PHE A 249 -26.54 5.28 -10.31
C PHE A 249 -25.82 4.12 -10.99
N ALA A 250 -25.92 4.02 -12.30
CA ALA A 250 -25.26 2.97 -13.05
C ALA A 250 -24.54 3.49 -14.29
N THR A 251 -23.55 2.73 -14.76
CA THR A 251 -22.83 3.01 -16.01
C THR A 251 -23.67 2.72 -17.26
N HIS A 252 -24.63 1.81 -17.13
CA HIS A 252 -25.56 1.36 -18.17
C HIS A 252 -26.80 0.74 -17.47
N PRO A 253 -27.99 0.62 -18.11
CA PRO A 253 -29.12 -0.14 -17.53
C PRO A 253 -28.75 -1.57 -17.09
N PHE A 254 -27.74 -2.15 -17.75
CA PHE A 254 -27.18 -3.47 -17.44
C PHE A 254 -25.74 -3.40 -16.89
N GLY A 255 -25.29 -2.22 -16.48
CA GLY A 255 -23.91 -1.93 -16.09
C GLY A 255 -23.66 -2.00 -14.59
N TYR A 256 -22.48 -1.51 -14.19
CA TYR A 256 -22.07 -1.44 -12.80
C TYR A 256 -22.99 -0.53 -12.00
N ARG A 257 -23.38 -0.96 -10.79
CA ARG A 257 -24.11 -0.12 -9.84
C ARG A 257 -23.15 0.59 -8.90
N LEU A 258 -23.38 1.88 -8.69
CA LEU A 258 -22.45 2.79 -8.04
C LEU A 258 -23.16 3.67 -7.01
N TYR A 259 -22.42 4.01 -5.96
CA TYR A 259 -22.77 5.05 -5.00
C TYR A 259 -21.57 5.96 -4.77
N VAL A 260 -21.85 7.18 -4.31
CA VAL A 260 -20.85 8.11 -3.81
C VAL A 260 -21.07 8.28 -2.32
N ARG A 261 -20.00 8.15 -1.54
CA ARG A 261 -19.97 8.42 -0.11
C ARG A 261 -19.29 9.76 0.13
N LEU A 262 -20.00 10.66 0.79
CA LEU A 262 -19.53 12.00 1.13
C LEU A 262 -19.30 12.09 2.64
N TYR A 263 -18.14 12.62 3.02
CA TYR A 263 -17.80 12.98 4.39
C TYR A 263 -17.71 14.51 4.49
N PRO A 264 -18.72 15.18 5.09
CA PRO A 264 -18.78 16.64 5.11
C PRO A 264 -17.58 17.25 5.85
N ASP A 265 -17.17 16.61 6.95
CA ASP A 265 -16.03 17.00 7.78
C ASP A 265 -14.76 16.20 7.45
N GLY A 266 -14.72 15.58 6.28
CA GLY A 266 -13.56 14.85 5.79
C GLY A 266 -13.31 13.50 6.45
N ASP A 267 -12.46 12.70 5.81
CA ASP A 267 -12.04 11.38 6.27
C ASP A 267 -10.53 11.18 6.09
N GLY A 268 -9.94 10.29 6.89
CA GLY A 268 -8.50 10.02 6.88
C GLY A 268 -7.66 11.30 7.02
N VAL A 269 -6.75 11.52 6.08
CA VAL A 269 -5.86 12.70 6.05
C VAL A 269 -6.58 14.04 5.82
N GLY A 270 -7.83 14.02 5.36
CA GLY A 270 -8.65 15.23 5.14
C GLY A 270 -9.56 15.60 6.30
N LYS A 271 -9.63 14.76 7.34
CA LYS A 271 -10.54 14.93 8.47
C LYS A 271 -10.36 16.29 9.15
N GLY A 272 -11.47 16.98 9.39
CA GLY A 272 -11.57 18.27 10.07
C GLY A 272 -11.27 19.51 9.21
N GLY A 273 -10.84 19.34 7.95
CA GLY A 273 -10.47 20.48 7.10
C GLY A 273 -10.89 20.37 5.64
N HIS A 274 -11.34 19.20 5.18
CA HIS A 274 -11.76 18.95 3.81
C HIS A 274 -13.15 18.33 3.75
N LEU A 275 -13.78 18.41 2.60
CA LEU A 275 -14.86 17.52 2.20
C LEU A 275 -14.24 16.37 1.41
N SER A 276 -14.54 15.13 1.79
CA SER A 276 -14.00 13.94 1.12
C SER A 276 -15.09 13.21 0.34
N LEU A 277 -14.73 12.66 -0.83
CA LEU A 277 -15.63 11.90 -1.70
C LEU A 277 -15.03 10.55 -2.05
N PHE A 278 -15.83 9.49 -1.99
CA PHE A 278 -15.41 8.13 -2.31
C PHE A 278 -16.46 7.43 -3.16
N LEU A 279 -16.04 6.71 -4.19
CA LEU A 279 -16.90 5.85 -5.00
C LEU A 279 -17.01 4.47 -4.32
N ALA A 280 -18.20 3.89 -4.31
CA ALA A 280 -18.43 2.52 -3.87
C ALA A 280 -19.17 1.74 -4.96
N LEU A 281 -18.66 0.56 -5.31
CA LEU A 281 -19.37 -0.41 -6.14
C LEU A 281 -20.42 -1.12 -5.30
N ALA A 282 -21.62 -1.24 -5.84
CA ALA A 282 -22.71 -2.02 -5.27
C ALA A 282 -22.93 -3.29 -6.07
N LYS A 283 -23.36 -4.35 -5.38
CA LYS A 283 -23.76 -5.58 -6.05
C LYS A 283 -24.91 -5.32 -7.02
N GLY A 284 -24.67 -5.59 -8.30
CA GLY A 284 -25.60 -5.47 -9.40
C GLY A 284 -26.15 -6.83 -9.85
N PRO A 285 -27.29 -6.83 -10.56
CA PRO A 285 -27.88 -8.05 -11.12
C PRO A 285 -27.12 -8.60 -12.33
N TYR A 286 -26.22 -7.81 -12.92
CA TYR A 286 -25.44 -8.18 -14.11
C TYR A 286 -23.94 -8.34 -13.81
N ASP A 287 -23.54 -8.37 -12.54
CA ASP A 287 -22.14 -8.41 -12.14
C ASP A 287 -21.39 -9.62 -12.74
N ASP A 288 -22.07 -10.75 -12.97
CA ASP A 288 -21.46 -11.97 -13.51
C ASP A 288 -21.05 -11.87 -14.99
N ILE A 289 -21.60 -10.90 -15.73
CA ILE A 289 -21.29 -10.68 -17.15
C ILE A 289 -20.47 -9.40 -17.39
N LEU A 290 -20.23 -8.61 -16.35
CA LEU A 290 -19.44 -7.39 -16.46
C LEU A 290 -17.94 -7.69 -16.31
N PRO A 291 -17.05 -6.92 -16.97
CA PRO A 291 -15.62 -7.11 -16.81
C PRO A 291 -15.16 -6.75 -15.39
N TRP A 292 -14.23 -7.53 -14.84
CA TRP A 292 -13.64 -7.27 -13.52
C TRP A 292 -12.10 -7.36 -13.56
N PRO A 293 -11.38 -6.57 -12.74
CA PRO A 293 -11.88 -5.53 -11.84
C PRO A 293 -12.45 -4.30 -12.59
N PHE A 294 -13.22 -3.46 -11.90
CA PHE A 294 -13.70 -2.18 -12.43
C PHE A 294 -12.51 -1.26 -12.75
N ARG A 295 -12.41 -0.79 -13.99
CA ARG A 295 -11.22 -0.06 -14.51
C ARG A 295 -11.53 1.34 -15.03
N GLN A 296 -12.77 1.77 -14.97
CA GLN A 296 -13.16 3.02 -15.62
C GLN A 296 -12.67 4.23 -14.84
N LYS A 297 -12.15 5.21 -15.58
CA LYS A 297 -11.74 6.49 -15.00
C LYS A 297 -12.97 7.19 -14.40
N VAL A 298 -12.82 7.73 -13.19
CA VAL A 298 -13.90 8.39 -12.45
C VAL A 298 -13.48 9.82 -12.18
N THR A 299 -14.37 10.77 -12.51
CA THR A 299 -14.18 12.19 -12.22
C THR A 299 -15.23 12.66 -11.24
N PHE A 300 -14.79 13.20 -10.10
CA PHE A 300 -15.60 13.97 -9.18
C PHE A 300 -15.54 15.44 -9.55
N SER A 301 -16.66 16.15 -9.42
CA SER A 301 -16.70 17.59 -9.66
C SER A 301 -17.63 18.30 -8.70
N LEU A 302 -17.18 19.44 -8.17
CA LEU A 302 -18.02 20.38 -7.44
C LEU A 302 -18.42 21.50 -8.39
N LEU A 303 -19.71 21.56 -8.73
CA LEU A 303 -20.23 22.50 -9.71
C LEU A 303 -20.55 23.84 -9.04
N ASP A 304 -20.24 24.94 -9.74
CA ASP A 304 -20.79 26.26 -9.42
C ASP A 304 -22.18 26.40 -10.07
N PRO A 305 -23.28 26.51 -9.29
CA PRO A 305 -24.63 26.64 -9.83
C PRO A 305 -24.82 27.90 -10.67
N THR A 306 -23.99 28.92 -10.47
CA THR A 306 -24.04 30.17 -11.24
C THR A 306 -23.25 30.10 -12.55
N ARG A 307 -22.46 29.03 -12.75
CA ARG A 307 -21.58 28.81 -13.91
C ARG A 307 -20.59 29.95 -14.16
N ARG A 308 -20.26 30.73 -13.14
CA ARG A 308 -19.28 31.82 -13.22
C ARG A 308 -17.86 31.31 -13.01
N LYS A 309 -17.72 30.22 -12.26
CA LYS A 309 -16.46 29.53 -12.00
C LYS A 309 -16.41 28.17 -12.67
N SER A 310 -15.21 27.76 -13.04
CA SER A 310 -14.94 26.37 -13.41
C SER A 310 -15.23 25.45 -12.23
N PRO A 311 -15.74 24.22 -12.46
CA PRO A 311 -15.91 23.27 -11.37
C PRO A 311 -14.55 22.88 -10.77
N LEU A 312 -14.51 22.61 -9.46
CA LEU A 312 -13.38 21.88 -8.87
C LEU A 312 -13.49 20.43 -9.31
N MET A 313 -12.40 19.83 -9.78
CA MET A 313 -12.43 18.48 -10.32
C MET A 313 -11.26 17.66 -9.81
N GLU A 314 -11.53 16.41 -9.47
CA GLU A 314 -10.51 15.42 -9.20
C GLU A 314 -10.87 14.15 -9.97
N THR A 315 -9.87 13.54 -10.59
CA THR A 315 -10.04 12.34 -11.40
C THR A 315 -9.09 11.27 -10.92
N PHE A 316 -9.60 10.05 -10.74
CA PHE A 316 -8.78 8.90 -10.41
C PHE A 316 -9.06 7.73 -11.34
N LEU A 317 -8.06 6.87 -11.46
CA LEU A 317 -8.17 5.57 -12.12
C LEU A 317 -8.25 4.50 -11.02
N PRO A 318 -9.27 3.64 -11.01
CA PRO A 318 -9.36 2.52 -10.08
C PRO A 318 -8.10 1.63 -10.11
N ASP A 319 -7.55 1.31 -8.94
CA ASP A 319 -6.44 0.37 -8.82
C ASP A 319 -6.94 -1.08 -8.99
N PRO A 320 -6.53 -1.82 -10.04
CA PRO A 320 -6.97 -3.20 -10.28
C PRO A 320 -6.61 -4.18 -9.16
N GLN A 321 -5.68 -3.85 -8.27
CA GLN A 321 -5.29 -4.69 -7.13
C GLN A 321 -6.09 -4.37 -5.86
N SER A 322 -6.79 -3.24 -5.82
CA SER A 322 -7.62 -2.88 -4.67
C SER A 322 -8.87 -3.74 -4.61
N THR A 323 -9.17 -4.25 -3.41
CA THR A 323 -10.43 -4.98 -3.13
C THR A 323 -11.66 -4.12 -3.33
N SER A 324 -11.51 -2.79 -3.31
CA SER A 324 -12.61 -1.83 -3.53
C SER A 324 -13.21 -1.94 -4.92
N PHE A 325 -12.42 -2.37 -5.91
CA PHE A 325 -12.79 -2.40 -7.33
C PHE A 325 -12.98 -3.81 -7.91
N GLN A 326 -12.94 -4.84 -7.06
CA GLN A 326 -13.25 -6.21 -7.46
C GLN A 326 -14.76 -6.45 -7.54
N GLN A 327 -15.17 -7.57 -8.13
CA GLN A 327 -16.57 -7.99 -8.17
C GLN A 327 -17.18 -8.01 -6.75
N PRO A 328 -18.30 -7.29 -6.51
CA PRO A 328 -18.94 -7.24 -5.20
C PRO A 328 -19.50 -8.59 -4.75
N HIS A 329 -19.00 -9.08 -3.62
CA HIS A 329 -19.55 -10.25 -2.95
C HIS A 329 -20.62 -9.86 -1.91
N GLN A 330 -20.48 -8.65 -1.34
CA GLN A 330 -21.42 -8.04 -0.39
C GLN A 330 -22.23 -6.94 -1.08
N LYS A 331 -23.16 -6.32 -0.35
CA LYS A 331 -24.03 -5.26 -0.88
C LYS A 331 -23.25 -4.08 -1.46
N LEU A 332 -22.17 -3.68 -0.79
CA LEU A 332 -21.30 -2.58 -1.17
C LEU A 332 -19.85 -2.98 -0.89
N ASN A 333 -18.95 -2.65 -1.81
CA ASN A 333 -17.52 -2.70 -1.56
C ASN A 333 -17.09 -1.55 -0.66
N VAL A 334 -15.86 -1.64 -0.13
CA VAL A 334 -15.21 -0.52 0.54
C VAL A 334 -15.09 0.64 -0.46
N ALA A 335 -15.47 1.84 -0.02
CA ALA A 335 -15.43 3.02 -0.87
C ALA A 335 -13.99 3.51 -1.04
N SER A 336 -13.63 3.99 -2.24
CA SER A 336 -12.30 4.51 -2.56
C SER A 336 -12.39 5.78 -3.41
N GLY A 337 -11.47 6.72 -3.23
CA GLY A 337 -11.54 8.05 -3.81
C GLY A 337 -10.65 9.07 -3.10
N SER A 338 -11.16 10.27 -2.90
CA SER A 338 -10.40 11.49 -2.67
C SER A 338 -10.61 12.01 -1.24
N PRO A 339 -9.70 11.71 -0.29
CA PRO A 339 -9.79 12.24 1.07
C PRO A 339 -9.64 13.76 1.14
N LEU A 340 -8.98 14.38 0.15
CA LEU A 340 -8.69 15.81 0.10
C LEU A 340 -9.43 16.56 -1.02
N PHE A 341 -10.60 16.05 -1.47
CA PHE A 341 -11.28 16.54 -2.67
C PHE A 341 -11.46 18.06 -2.75
N THR A 342 -11.94 18.71 -1.69
CA THR A 342 -11.89 20.18 -1.58
C THR A 342 -11.74 20.63 -0.14
N SER A 343 -11.00 21.71 0.06
CA SER A 343 -10.84 22.29 1.39
C SER A 343 -12.14 22.98 1.84
N HIS A 344 -12.40 23.01 3.15
CA HIS A 344 -13.54 23.77 3.69
C HIS A 344 -13.48 25.27 3.35
N ALA A 345 -12.29 25.81 3.09
CA ALA A 345 -12.11 27.21 2.69
C ALA A 345 -12.68 27.51 1.30
N GLU A 346 -12.72 26.53 0.40
CA GLU A 346 -13.26 26.69 -0.96
C GLU A 346 -14.78 26.51 -1.02
N ILE A 347 -15.36 25.70 -0.12
CA ILE A 347 -16.79 25.36 -0.12
C ILE A 347 -17.72 26.59 -0.20
N PRO A 348 -17.51 27.69 0.55
CA PRO A 348 -18.38 28.88 0.47
C PRO A 348 -18.49 29.47 -0.93
N SER A 349 -17.50 29.26 -1.81
CA SER A 349 -17.54 29.72 -3.20
C SER A 349 -18.47 28.91 -4.10
N TYR A 350 -18.85 27.70 -3.69
CA TYR A 350 -19.67 26.76 -4.46
C TYR A 350 -21.01 26.44 -3.75
N LEU A 351 -21.16 26.85 -2.50
CA LEU A 351 -22.38 26.69 -1.71
C LEU A 351 -23.41 27.75 -2.12
N LYS A 352 -24.60 27.30 -2.52
CA LYS A 352 -25.74 28.18 -2.83
C LYS A 352 -26.97 27.69 -2.11
N ASP A 353 -27.64 28.55 -1.36
CA ASP A 353 -28.86 28.21 -0.61
C ASP A 353 -28.68 26.94 0.25
N ASP A 354 -27.57 26.89 1.00
CA ASP A 354 -27.11 25.74 1.80
C ASP A 354 -27.06 24.40 1.04
N THR A 355 -26.82 24.46 -0.27
CA THR A 355 -26.82 23.32 -1.18
C THR A 355 -25.53 23.27 -2.01
N LEU A 356 -24.95 22.07 -2.10
CA LEU A 356 -23.85 21.76 -3.02
C LEU A 356 -24.36 20.88 -4.18
N PHE A 357 -23.75 21.04 -5.35
CA PHE A 357 -24.03 20.22 -6.53
C PHE A 357 -22.77 19.47 -6.93
N LEU A 358 -22.80 18.15 -6.75
CA LEU A 358 -21.72 17.26 -7.14
C LEU A 358 -22.06 16.58 -8.46
N LYS A 359 -21.09 16.52 -9.37
CA LYS A 359 -21.15 15.67 -10.55
C LYS A 359 -20.12 14.56 -10.42
N ILE A 360 -20.55 13.34 -10.71
CA ILE A 360 -19.69 12.18 -10.81
C ILE A 360 -19.86 11.63 -12.22
N ALA A 361 -18.74 11.46 -12.93
CA ALA A 361 -18.73 10.94 -14.29
C ALA A 361 -17.79 9.74 -14.37
N VAL A 362 -18.32 8.63 -14.88
CA VAL A 362 -17.54 7.44 -15.23
C VAL A 362 -17.25 7.49 -16.73
N ASP A 363 -15.98 7.37 -17.09
CA ASP A 363 -15.57 7.26 -18.49
C ASP A 363 -16.01 5.89 -19.03
N LEU A 364 -16.94 5.90 -19.98
CA LEU A 364 -17.48 4.67 -20.58
C LEU A 364 -16.68 4.20 -21.79
N THR A 365 -15.59 4.88 -22.14
CA THR A 365 -14.74 4.48 -23.26
C THR A 365 -14.19 3.07 -23.05
N GLY A 366 -14.39 2.20 -24.04
CA GLY A 366 -13.89 0.83 -24.02
C GLY A 366 -14.72 -0.16 -23.18
N ILE A 367 -15.94 0.20 -22.76
CA ILE A 367 -16.92 -0.78 -22.28
C ILE A 367 -17.90 -1.10 -23.40
N ASP A 368 -17.85 -2.33 -23.90
CA ASP A 368 -18.91 -2.90 -24.73
C ASP A 368 -19.96 -3.52 -23.80
N PHE A 369 -21.19 -3.02 -23.84
CA PHE A 369 -22.32 -3.50 -23.03
C PHE A 369 -23.24 -4.44 -23.81
#